data_AF-A0A2N6FI20-F1
#
_entry.id   AF-A0A2N6FI20-F1
#
_cell.length_a   1.000
_cell.length_b   1.000
_cell.length_c   1.000
_cell.angle_alpha   90.00
_cell.angle_beta   90.00
_cell.angle_gamma   90.00
#
_symmetry.space_group_name_H-M   'P 1'
#
loop_
_entity.id
_entity.type
_entity.pdbx_description
1 polymer ?
#
loop_
_entity_poly.entity_id
_entity_poly.type
_entity_poly.pdbx_seq_one_letter_code
_entity_poly.pdbx_strand_id
1 'polypeptide(L)' 'MDALQQQHMVQAGRQNARQRLQRVQAALALFVRDEYGYCRLCEEPIGAARLFAQPEAPLCLECQGESERR' A
#
# COMPACT_ATOMS: atom_id res chain seq x y z
N MET A 1 23.92 -21.64 1.37
CA MET A 1 22.57 -21.03 1.44
C MET A 1 21.60 -22.09 0.94
N ASP A 2 20.70 -22.55 1.80
CA ASP A 2 19.90 -23.74 1.51
C ASP A 2 18.82 -23.45 0.46
N ALA A 3 18.64 -24.37 -0.50
CA ALA A 3 17.72 -24.21 -1.64
C ALA A 3 16.26 -23.96 -1.19
N LEU A 4 15.85 -24.54 -0.06
CA LEU A 4 14.53 -24.31 0.54
C LEU A 4 14.34 -22.85 0.97
N GLN A 5 15.34 -22.25 1.62
CA GLN A 5 15.29 -20.85 2.04
C GLN A 5 15.17 -19.90 0.84
N GLN A 6 15.84 -20.22 -0.29
CA GLN A 6 15.69 -19.46 -1.53
C GLN A 6 14.28 -19.57 -2.12
N GLN A 7 13.67 -20.76 -2.11
CA GLN A 7 12.29 -20.94 -2.59
C GLN A 7 11.27 -20.13 -1.79
N HIS A 8 11.38 -20.11 -0.46
CA HIS A 8 10.50 -19.31 0.41
C HIS A 8 10.61 -17.82 0.11
N MET A 9 11.82 -17.29 -0.10
CA MET A 9 12.05 -15.87 -0.43
C MET A 9 11.38 -15.48 -1.76
N VAL A 10 11.48 -16.33 -2.79
CA VAL A 10 10.82 -16.09 -4.09
C VAL A 10 9.29 -16.08 -3.93
N GLN A 11 8.73 -16.99 -3.15
CA GLN A 11 7.30 -17.04 -2.88
C GLN A 11 6.82 -15.78 -2.14
N ALA A 12 7.53 -15.34 -1.11
CA ALA A 12 7.23 -14.11 -0.37
C ALA A 12 7.26 -12.87 -1.29
N GLY A 13 8.29 -12.76 -2.15
CA GLY A 13 8.39 -11.68 -3.13
C GLY A 13 7.19 -11.64 -4.08
N ARG A 14 6.74 -12.81 -4.57
CA ARG A 14 5.56 -12.91 -5.44
C ARG A 14 4.26 -12.54 -4.71
N GLN A 15 4.12 -12.90 -3.44
CA GLN A 15 2.98 -12.50 -2.62
C GLN A 15 2.95 -10.97 -2.41
N ASN A 16 4.09 -10.37 -2.08
CA ASN A 16 4.21 -8.92 -1.91
C ASN A 16 3.87 -8.16 -3.20
N ALA A 17 4.35 -8.64 -4.36
CA ALA A 17 4.04 -8.05 -5.66
C ALA A 17 2.53 -8.11 -5.97
N ARG A 18 1.86 -9.22 -5.65
CA ARG A 18 0.40 -9.36 -5.84
C ARG A 18 -0.39 -8.39 -4.96
N GLN A 19 -0.03 -8.27 -3.69
CA GLN A 19 -0.68 -7.32 -2.76
C GLN A 19 -0.48 -5.88 -3.22
N ARG A 20 0.73 -5.54 -3.70
CA ARG A 20 1.01 -4.21 -4.27
C ARG A 20 0.16 -3.95 -5.51
N LEU A 21 0.06 -4.92 -6.43
CA LEU A 21 -0.77 -4.80 -7.63
C LEU A 21 -2.24 -4.51 -7.27
N GLN A 22 -2.79 -5.21 -6.28
CA GLN A 22 -4.15 -4.97 -5.81
C GLN A 22 -4.34 -3.54 -5.28
N ARG A 23 -3.37 -3.02 -4.50
CA ARG A 23 -3.41 -1.63 -4.01
C ARG A 23 -3.33 -0.61 -5.15
N VAL A 24 -2.47 -0.84 -6.13
CA VAL A 24 -2.37 0.03 -7.32
C VAL A 24 -3.69 0.05 -8.10
N GLN A 25 -4.31 -1.11 -8.31
CA GLN A 25 -5.61 -1.20 -8.97
C GLN A 25 -6.71 -0.46 -8.18
N ALA A 26 -6.71 -0.57 -6.85
CA ALA A 26 -7.64 0.18 -6.01
C ALA A 26 -7.42 1.70 -6.09
N ALA A 27 -6.17 2.15 -6.07
CA ALA A 27 -5.82 3.56 -6.19
C ALA A 27 -6.24 4.14 -7.55
N LEU A 28 -6.03 3.41 -8.65
CA LEU A 28 -6.50 3.80 -9.98
C LEU A 28 -8.02 3.90 -10.05
N ALA A 29 -8.74 2.96 -9.43
CA ALA A 29 -10.20 2.99 -9.38
C ALA A 29 -10.73 4.24 -8.63
N LEU A 30 -10.04 4.69 -7.58
CA LEU A 30 -10.37 5.93 -6.88
C LEU A 30 -10.04 7.16 -7.70
N PHE A 31 -8.94 7.14 -8.42
CA PHE A 31 -8.54 8.25 -9.29
C PHE A 31 -9.61 8.53 -10.34
N VAL A 32 -10.19 7.49 -10.94
CA VAL A 32 -11.30 7.61 -11.89
C VAL A 32 -12.58 8.18 -11.25
N ARG A 33 -12.71 8.09 -9.92
CA ARG A 33 -13.87 8.58 -9.16
C ARG A 33 -13.62 9.94 -8.49
N ASP A 34 -12.48 10.58 -8.73
CA ASP A 34 -12.03 11.79 -8.02
C ASP A 34 -11.93 11.62 -6.49
N GLU A 35 -11.76 10.37 -6.01
CA GLU A 35 -11.61 10.03 -4.59
C GLU A 35 -10.15 9.70 -4.22
N TYR A 36 -9.22 9.85 -5.16
CA TYR A 36 -7.81 9.56 -4.93
C TYR A 36 -7.15 10.60 -4.01
N GLY A 37 -6.26 10.12 -3.14
CA GLY A 37 -5.49 10.98 -2.25
C GLY A 37 -6.15 11.24 -0.90
N TYR A 38 -7.23 10.55 -0.56
CA TYR A 38 -7.88 10.62 0.76
C TYR A 38 -7.65 9.35 1.58
N CYS A 39 -7.44 9.53 2.88
CA CYS A 39 -7.22 8.45 3.83
C CYS A 39 -8.51 7.63 3.99
N ARG A 40 -8.40 6.30 3.89
CA ARG A 40 -9.55 5.39 4.05
C ARG A 40 -10.04 5.23 5.50
N LEU A 41 -9.33 5.79 6.47
CA LEU A 41 -9.69 5.69 7.90
C LEU A 41 -10.24 7.00 8.45
N CYS A 42 -9.51 8.11 8.30
CA CYS A 42 -9.93 9.42 8.82
C CYS A 42 -10.60 10.32 7.76
N GLU A 43 -10.65 9.89 6.49
CA GLU A 43 -11.24 10.66 5.38
C GLU A 43 -10.51 11.98 5.05
N GLU A 44 -9.36 12.23 5.67
CA GLU A 44 -8.53 13.43 5.41
C GLU A 44 -7.55 13.25 4.24
N PRO A 45 -7.09 14.34 3.61
CA PRO A 45 -6.08 14.28 2.55
C PRO A 45 -4.77 13.60 3.00
N ILE A 46 -4.26 12.68 2.18
CA ILE A 46 -2.95 12.07 2.37
C ILE A 46 -1.88 13.07 1.93
N GLY A 47 -0.90 13.32 2.79
CA GLY A 47 0.20 14.24 2.51
C GLY A 47 0.92 13.92 1.19
N ALA A 48 1.17 14.94 0.37
CA ALA A 48 1.72 14.78 -0.97
C ALA A 48 3.04 13.99 -0.99
N ALA A 49 3.96 14.24 -0.05
CA ALA A 49 5.22 13.51 0.04
C ALA A 49 5.03 11.99 0.18
N ARG A 50 3.99 11.55 0.89
CA ARG A 50 3.63 10.13 1.02
C ARG A 50 3.12 9.56 -0.29
N LEU A 51 2.24 10.27 -0.99
CA LEU A 51 1.74 9.84 -2.31
C LEU A 51 2.84 9.86 -3.38
N PHE A 52 3.83 10.76 -3.29
CA PHE A 52 5.00 10.76 -4.16
C PHE A 52 5.89 9.53 -3.93
N ALA A 53 6.07 9.12 -2.67
CA ALA A 53 6.85 7.93 -2.32
C ALA A 53 6.10 6.63 -2.62
N GLN A 54 4.80 6.60 -2.33
CA GLN A 54 3.91 5.46 -2.53
C GLN A 54 2.50 5.93 -2.97
N PRO A 55 2.26 6.02 -4.29
CA PRO A 55 0.97 6.48 -4.82
C PRO A 55 -0.21 5.59 -4.40
N GLU A 56 0.03 4.29 -4.21
CA GLU A 56 -1.00 3.34 -3.80
C GLU A 56 -1.30 3.30 -2.30
N ALA A 57 -0.79 4.26 -1.51
CA ALA A 57 -0.98 4.30 -0.06
C ALA A 57 -2.47 4.57 0.30
N PRO A 58 -3.15 3.66 1.04
CA PRO A 58 -4.57 3.84 1.36
C PRO A 58 -4.82 4.68 2.61
N LEU A 59 -3.79 4.91 3.44
CA LEU A 59 -3.89 5.62 4.73
C LEU A 59 -2.92 6.79 4.78
N CYS A 60 -3.20 7.79 5.62
CA CYS A 60 -2.23 8.82 6.01
C CYS A 60 -1.16 8.23 6.96
N LEU A 61 -0.11 9.01 7.27
CA LEU A 61 0.97 8.56 8.18
C LEU A 61 0.46 8.25 9.59
N GLU A 62 -0.45 9.06 10.10
CA GLU A 62 -1.00 8.92 11.45
C GLU A 62 -1.79 7.63 11.58
N CYS A 63 -2.80 7.43 10.73
CA CYS A 63 -3.60 6.21 10.69
C CYS A 63 -2.77 4.95 10.38
N GLN A 64 -1.73 5.06 9.53
CA GLN A 64 -0.80 3.95 9.29
C GLN A 64 -0.04 3.58 10.58
N GLY A 65 0.51 4.58 11.27
CA GLY A 65 1.23 4.36 12.52
C GLY A 65 0.34 3.79 13.63
N GLU A 66 -0.93 4.18 13.68
CA GLU A 66 -1.92 3.56 14.58
C GLU A 66 -2.19 2.10 14.23
N SER A 67 -2.34 1.78 12.93
CA SER A 67 -2.57 0.41 12.46
C SER A 67 -1.39 -0.52 12.73
N GLU A 68 -0.15 -0.02 12.72
CA GLU A 68 1.06 -0.82 12.96
C GLU A 68 1.36 -1.03 14.45
N ARG A 69 0.86 -0.14 15.31
CA ARG A 69 0.93 -0.30 16.77
C ARG A 69 -0.08 -1.31 17.32
N ARG A 70 -1.03 -1.74 16.50
CA ARG A 70 -2.08 -2.68 16.86
C ARG A 70 -1.68 -4.11 16.53
#